data_AF-A0A2M7DLQ6-F1
#
_entry.id   AF-A0A2M7DLQ6-F1
#
_cell.length_a   1.000
_cell.length_b   1.000
_cell.length_c   1.000
_cell.angle_alpha   90.00
_cell.angle_beta   90.00
_cell.angle_gamma   90.00
#
_symmetry.space_group_name_H-M   'P 1'
#
loop_
_entity.id
_entity.type
_entity.pdbx_description
1 polymer ?
#
loop_
_entity_poly.entity_id
_entity_poly.type
_entity_poly.pdbx_seq_one_letter_code
_entity_poly.pdbx_strand_id
1 'polypeptide(L)'
;MRKIKEFVIEKSLLSSALVTIAVTVGIISVLAFEAFSFFQEVSIVDFFTDTQWTPLFTKKHYGILPLLTGTLLTTFIAISVALPIGLSISIYLSEYAPKSFRKTIKPLLELLAAVPTVVYGFFALVVVTPFLQQFIPGLSGFNSLSAGIVMGIMIIPFVSSLSEDALFAVPKALREASYGMGATRLQTAFKVVVPAASSGIIVSIILAISRAIGETMIVAIAAGQQPRLTLDPTVPVETITAYIVQVSLGDVPHGSLEYKTIFAAGITLFAFTFLLNTLSFRIRKKFREKYD
;
A
#
# COMPACT_ATOMS: atom_id res chain seq x y z
N MET A 1 -21.26 25.32 34.73
CA MET A 1 -20.36 25.47 33.54
C MET A 1 -19.61 24.19 33.15
N ARG A 2 -19.03 23.42 34.09
CA ARG A 2 -18.25 22.21 33.77
C ARG A 2 -19.05 21.08 33.10
N LYS A 3 -20.27 20.79 33.58
CA LYS A 3 -21.19 19.81 32.96
C LYS A 3 -21.65 20.17 31.53
N ILE A 4 -21.76 21.47 31.23
CA ILE A 4 -22.14 21.92 29.88
C ILE A 4 -20.98 21.72 28.91
N LYS A 5 -19.74 22.02 29.33
CA LYS A 5 -18.54 21.77 28.51
C LYS A 5 -18.34 20.28 28.24
N GLU A 6 -18.52 19.43 29.25
CA GLU A 6 -18.44 17.97 29.11
C GLU A 6 -19.51 17.44 28.15
N PHE A 7 -20.77 17.88 28.27
CA PHE A 7 -21.85 17.51 27.36
C PHE A 7 -21.59 17.96 25.91
N VAL A 8 -21.05 19.16 25.70
CA VAL A 8 -20.69 19.67 24.36
C VAL A 8 -19.57 18.84 23.74
N ILE A 9 -18.54 18.48 24.51
CA ILE A 9 -17.44 17.64 24.04
C ILE A 9 -17.96 16.24 23.68
N GLU A 10 -18.76 15.63 24.56
CA GLU A 10 -19.33 14.30 24.33
C GLU A 10 -20.21 14.27 23.07
N LYS A 11 -21.12 15.24 22.90
CA LYS A 11 -21.96 15.34 21.70
C LYS A 11 -21.16 15.64 20.44
N SER A 12 -20.10 16.43 20.53
CA SER A 12 -19.21 16.71 19.40
C SER A 12 -18.47 15.45 18.94
N LEU A 13 -17.89 14.69 19.87
CA LEU A 13 -17.20 13.43 19.58
C LEU A 13 -18.16 12.39 19.00
N LEU A 14 -19.37 12.27 19.57
CA LEU A 14 -20.39 11.37 19.06
C LEU A 14 -20.86 11.76 17.65
N SER A 15 -21.04 13.06 17.39
CA SER A 15 -21.37 13.57 16.05
C SER A 15 -20.27 13.25 15.03
N SER A 16 -19.00 13.50 15.38
CA SER A 16 -17.86 13.18 14.52
C SER A 16 -17.78 11.68 14.19
N ALA A 17 -18.01 10.82 15.18
CA ALA A 17 -18.06 9.37 14.97
C ALA A 17 -19.22 8.96 14.05
N LEU A 18 -20.42 9.50 14.27
CA LEU A 18 -21.59 9.23 13.42
C LEU A 18 -21.39 9.71 11.98
N VAL A 19 -20.83 10.91 11.78
CA VAL A 19 -20.51 11.44 10.45
C VAL A 19 -19.50 10.53 9.75
N THR A 20 -18.47 10.08 10.44
CA THR A 20 -17.47 9.15 9.87
C THR A 20 -18.11 7.84 9.42
N ILE A 21 -18.99 7.26 10.25
CA ILE A 21 -19.72 6.03 9.91
C ILE A 21 -20.65 6.28 8.71
N ALA A 22 -21.42 7.38 8.73
CA ALA A 22 -22.35 7.72 7.66
C ALA A 22 -21.64 7.94 6.31
N VAL A 23 -20.51 8.66 6.30
CA VAL A 23 -19.68 8.87 5.11
C VAL A 23 -19.11 7.54 4.61
N THR A 24 -18.61 6.68 5.50
CA THR A 24 -18.07 5.37 5.12
C THR A 24 -19.15 4.49 4.48
N VAL A 25 -20.33 4.42 5.10
CA VAL A 25 -21.49 3.70 4.55
C VAL A 25 -21.91 4.31 3.22
N GLY A 26 -21.91 5.63 3.09
CA GLY A 26 -22.21 6.34 1.84
C GLY A 26 -21.25 5.97 0.71
N ILE A 27 -19.94 6.01 0.95
CA ILE A 27 -18.91 5.63 -0.03
C ILE A 27 -19.10 4.18 -0.48
N ILE A 28 -19.28 3.25 0.47
CA ILE A 28 -19.48 1.83 0.16
C ILE A 28 -20.77 1.63 -0.63
N SER A 29 -21.85 2.33 -0.26
CA SER A 29 -23.14 2.23 -0.93
C SER A 29 -23.05 2.73 -2.37
N VAL A 30 -22.47 3.89 -2.61
CA VAL A 30 -22.27 4.44 -3.97
C VAL A 30 -21.41 3.50 -4.81
N LEU A 31 -20.28 3.03 -4.28
CA LEU A 31 -19.42 2.06 -4.97
C LEU A 31 -20.19 0.78 -5.34
N ALA A 32 -21.00 0.26 -4.42
CA ALA A 32 -21.78 -0.97 -4.64
C ALA A 32 -22.90 -0.77 -5.66
N PHE A 33 -23.66 0.33 -5.59
CA PHE A 33 -24.76 0.61 -6.51
C PHE A 33 -24.26 0.83 -7.95
N GLU A 34 -23.21 1.63 -8.13
CA GLU A 34 -22.66 1.89 -9.46
C GLU A 34 -21.95 0.66 -10.04
N ALA A 35 -21.24 -0.12 -9.22
CA ALA A 35 -20.68 -1.39 -9.65
C ALA A 35 -21.78 -2.40 -10.02
N PHE A 36 -22.88 -2.46 -9.27
CA PHE A 36 -24.03 -3.31 -9.62
C PHE A 36 -24.64 -2.88 -10.96
N SER A 37 -24.82 -1.58 -11.18
CA SER A 37 -25.30 -0.99 -12.44
C SER A 37 -24.38 -1.35 -13.62
N PHE A 38 -23.06 -1.40 -13.41
CA PHE A 38 -22.10 -1.89 -14.40
C PHE A 38 -22.28 -3.37 -14.73
N PHE A 39 -22.40 -4.23 -13.71
CA PHE A 39 -22.53 -5.69 -13.90
C PHE A 39 -23.90 -6.13 -14.43
N GLN A 40 -24.87 -5.22 -14.53
CA GLN A 40 -26.09 -5.47 -15.31
C GLN A 40 -25.85 -5.41 -16.82
N GLU A 41 -24.84 -4.66 -17.26
CA GLU A 41 -24.49 -4.49 -18.67
C GLU A 41 -23.30 -5.38 -19.09
N VAL A 42 -22.40 -5.69 -18.16
CA VAL A 42 -21.19 -6.49 -18.38
C VAL A 42 -21.20 -7.75 -17.53
N SER A 43 -20.93 -8.90 -18.15
CA SER A 43 -20.81 -10.18 -17.44
C SER A 43 -19.67 -10.14 -16.42
N ILE A 44 -19.95 -10.61 -15.20
CA ILE A 44 -18.94 -10.78 -14.15
C ILE A 44 -17.84 -11.74 -14.61
N VAL A 45 -18.19 -12.78 -15.38
CA VAL A 45 -17.21 -13.74 -15.89
C VAL A 45 -16.25 -13.03 -16.84
N ASP A 46 -16.78 -12.33 -17.84
CA ASP A 46 -15.97 -11.61 -18.82
C ASP A 46 -15.08 -10.56 -18.15
N PHE A 47 -15.59 -9.88 -17.13
CA PHE A 47 -14.82 -8.92 -16.35
C PHE A 47 -13.57 -9.54 -15.69
N PHE A 48 -13.64 -10.78 -15.22
CA PHE A 48 -12.51 -11.46 -14.59
C PHE A 48 -11.68 -12.33 -15.55
N THR A 49 -12.22 -12.75 -16.70
CA THR A 49 -11.54 -13.66 -17.63
C THR A 49 -11.00 -12.99 -18.89
N ASP A 50 -11.56 -11.85 -19.32
CA ASP A 50 -11.06 -11.13 -20.48
C ASP A 50 -9.66 -10.58 -20.19
N THR A 51 -8.81 -10.64 -21.20
CA THR A 51 -7.38 -10.30 -21.14
C THR A 51 -7.11 -8.88 -21.62
N GLN A 52 -8.15 -8.15 -22.05
CA GLN A 52 -8.05 -6.80 -22.55
C GLN A 52 -8.86 -5.83 -21.69
N TRP A 53 -8.28 -4.65 -21.47
CA TRP A 53 -8.96 -3.52 -20.84
C TRP A 53 -8.94 -2.36 -21.82
N THR A 54 -10.01 -2.21 -22.59
CA THR A 54 -10.16 -1.15 -23.59
C THR A 54 -11.54 -0.47 -23.52
N PRO A 55 -12.03 -0.09 -22.32
CA PRO A 55 -13.38 0.45 -22.17
C PRO A 55 -13.58 1.78 -22.92
N LEU A 56 -12.49 2.53 -23.14
CA LEU A 56 -12.48 3.84 -23.80
C LEU A 56 -12.27 3.76 -25.32
N PHE A 57 -12.11 2.55 -25.88
CA PHE A 57 -11.81 2.34 -27.31
C PHE A 57 -13.08 1.96 -28.09
N THR A 58 -12.98 1.99 -29.42
CA THR A 58 -14.09 1.60 -30.31
C THR A 58 -14.52 0.14 -30.12
N LYS A 59 -13.55 -0.76 -29.91
CA LYS A 59 -13.79 -2.15 -29.46
C LYS A 59 -13.64 -2.19 -27.95
N LYS A 60 -14.77 -2.31 -27.26
CA LYS A 60 -14.84 -2.26 -25.79
C LYS A 60 -14.57 -3.63 -25.19
N HIS A 61 -13.56 -3.70 -24.34
CA HIS A 61 -13.23 -4.85 -23.51
C HIS A 61 -13.13 -4.39 -22.06
N TYR A 62 -13.62 -5.22 -21.13
CA TYR A 62 -13.80 -4.87 -19.72
C TYR A 62 -13.04 -5.83 -18.77
N GLY A 63 -12.05 -6.56 -19.27
CA GLY A 63 -11.27 -7.52 -18.48
C GLY A 63 -10.33 -6.82 -17.51
N ILE A 64 -10.52 -6.98 -16.21
CA ILE A 64 -9.74 -6.28 -15.16
C ILE A 64 -8.29 -6.76 -15.05
N LEU A 65 -7.96 -7.91 -15.66
CA LEU A 65 -6.67 -8.59 -15.51
C LEU A 65 -5.45 -7.73 -15.86
N PRO A 66 -5.42 -6.91 -16.93
CA PRO A 66 -4.30 -6.02 -17.22
C PRO A 66 -4.04 -5.02 -16.09
N LEU A 67 -5.10 -4.41 -15.55
CA LEU A 67 -5.00 -3.45 -14.44
C LEU A 67 -4.53 -4.12 -13.15
N LEU A 68 -5.09 -5.28 -12.84
CA LEU A 68 -4.71 -6.06 -11.67
C LEU A 68 -3.25 -6.52 -11.76
N THR A 69 -2.82 -7.00 -12.93
CA THR A 69 -1.43 -7.42 -13.16
C THR A 69 -0.47 -6.25 -13.05
N GLY A 70 -0.80 -5.08 -13.61
CA GLY A 70 -0.02 -3.85 -13.43
C GLY A 70 0.11 -3.45 -11.97
N THR A 71 -0.98 -3.50 -11.20
CA THR A 71 -0.97 -3.20 -9.76
C THR A 71 -0.14 -4.20 -8.97
N LEU A 72 -0.26 -5.50 -9.25
CA LEU A 72 0.48 -6.55 -8.54
C LEU A 72 1.98 -6.53 -8.89
N LEU A 73 2.34 -6.32 -10.17
CA LEU A 73 3.72 -6.24 -10.63
C LEU A 73 4.45 -5.05 -9.98
N THR A 74 3.85 -3.85 -10.03
CA THR A 74 4.43 -2.65 -9.40
C THR A 74 4.55 -2.82 -7.88
N THR A 75 3.51 -3.35 -7.23
CA THR A 75 3.53 -3.68 -5.80
C THR A 75 4.65 -4.66 -5.45
N PHE A 76 4.79 -5.74 -6.23
CA PHE A 76 5.81 -6.75 -6.00
C PHE A 76 7.22 -6.16 -6.06
N ILE A 77 7.50 -5.30 -7.04
CA ILE A 77 8.79 -4.60 -7.16
C ILE A 77 9.02 -3.70 -5.94
N ALA A 78 8.02 -2.91 -5.55
CA ALA A 78 8.13 -2.03 -4.39
C ALA A 78 8.42 -2.79 -3.09
N ILE A 79 7.72 -3.89 -2.85
CA ILE A 79 7.87 -4.72 -1.65
C ILE A 79 9.21 -5.45 -1.64
N SER A 80 9.71 -5.88 -2.81
CA SER A 80 11.03 -6.47 -2.96
C SER A 80 12.16 -5.50 -2.58
N VAL A 81 11.96 -4.20 -2.77
CA VAL A 81 12.90 -3.15 -2.31
C VAL A 81 12.66 -2.78 -0.85
N ALA A 82 11.41 -2.55 -0.47
CA ALA A 82 11.06 -1.98 0.82
C ALA A 82 11.27 -2.95 1.98
N LEU A 83 10.93 -4.24 1.82
CA LEU A 83 11.01 -5.19 2.93
C LEU A 83 12.44 -5.47 3.39
N PRO A 84 13.40 -5.81 2.51
CA PRO A 84 14.76 -6.11 2.96
C PRO A 84 15.39 -4.90 3.65
N ILE A 85 15.21 -3.71 3.07
CA ILE A 85 15.81 -2.47 3.61
C ILE A 85 15.09 -2.03 4.89
N GLY A 86 13.76 -1.98 4.88
CA GLY A 86 12.95 -1.54 6.02
C GLY A 86 13.11 -2.45 7.23
N LEU A 87 13.10 -3.77 7.04
CA LEU A 87 13.31 -4.73 8.13
C LEU A 87 14.73 -4.63 8.69
N SER A 88 15.75 -4.51 7.83
CA SER A 88 17.13 -4.33 8.27
C SER A 88 17.30 -3.07 9.12
N ILE A 89 16.71 -1.95 8.70
CA ILE A 89 16.69 -0.70 9.47
C ILE A 89 16.00 -0.92 10.82
N SER A 90 14.84 -1.57 10.85
CA SER A 90 14.09 -1.80 12.10
C SER A 90 14.87 -2.67 13.11
N ILE A 91 15.53 -3.73 12.64
CA ILE A 91 16.35 -4.61 13.49
C ILE A 91 17.56 -3.86 14.03
N TYR A 92 18.23 -3.07 13.17
CA TYR A 92 19.35 -2.24 13.58
C TYR A 92 18.93 -1.20 14.64
N LEU A 93 17.82 -0.50 14.41
CA LEU A 93 17.30 0.51 15.33
C LEU A 93 16.85 -0.10 16.68
N SER A 94 16.33 -1.33 16.68
CA SER A 94 15.92 -2.02 17.91
C SER A 94 17.09 -2.51 18.75
N GLU A 95 18.09 -3.15 18.13
CA GLU A 95 19.09 -3.94 18.89
C GLU A 95 20.51 -3.35 18.89
N TYR A 96 20.85 -2.50 17.92
CA TYR A 96 22.22 -2.01 17.75
C TYR A 96 22.34 -0.51 17.96
N ALA A 97 21.33 0.27 17.57
CA ALA A 97 21.39 1.72 17.59
C ALA A 97 21.43 2.27 19.03
N PRO A 98 22.32 3.25 19.32
CA PRO A 98 22.25 3.99 20.57
C PRO A 98 20.98 4.85 20.60
N LYS A 99 20.45 5.09 21.81
CA LYS A 99 19.19 5.84 22.01
C LYS A 99 19.19 7.22 21.35
N SER A 100 20.34 7.89 21.29
CA SER A 100 20.50 9.19 20.63
C SER A 100 20.29 9.11 19.12
N PHE A 101 20.88 8.12 18.45
CA PHE A 101 20.73 7.92 17.01
C PHE A 101 19.27 7.63 16.65
N ARG A 102 18.61 6.76 17.41
CA ARG A 102 17.18 6.46 17.25
C ARG A 102 16.31 7.72 17.33
N LYS A 103 16.55 8.58 18.32
CA LYS A 103 15.79 9.82 18.54
C LYS A 103 15.87 10.78 17.35
N THR A 104 16.93 10.70 16.55
CA THR A 104 17.11 11.52 15.34
C THR A 104 16.58 10.83 14.08
N ILE A 105 16.86 9.53 13.90
CA ILE A 105 16.49 8.81 12.68
C ILE A 105 15.00 8.55 12.56
N LYS A 106 14.31 8.21 13.66
CA LYS A 106 12.87 7.91 13.59
C LYS A 106 12.04 9.10 13.06
N PRO A 107 12.21 10.34 13.56
CA PRO A 107 11.55 11.51 12.97
C PRO A 107 11.94 11.78 11.51
N LEU A 108 13.19 11.50 11.11
CA LEU A 108 13.63 11.68 9.73
C LEU A 108 12.95 10.69 8.77
N LEU A 109 12.79 9.44 9.19
CA LEU A 109 12.02 8.43 8.46
C LEU A 109 10.56 8.86 8.32
N GLU A 110 9.95 9.36 9.40
CA GLU A 110 8.57 9.88 9.37
C GLU A 110 8.43 11.11 8.46
N LEU A 111 9.45 11.98 8.39
CA LEU A 111 9.48 13.13 7.48
C LEU A 111 9.52 12.69 6.01
N LEU A 112 10.25 11.62 5.67
CA LEU A 112 10.25 11.06 4.32
C LEU A 112 8.86 10.56 3.91
N ALA A 113 8.07 10.05 4.85
CA ALA A 113 6.69 9.65 4.57
C ALA A 113 5.73 10.83 4.31
N ALA A 114 6.13 12.06 4.67
CA ALA A 114 5.35 13.28 4.44
C ALA A 114 5.54 13.88 3.03
N VAL A 115 6.51 13.38 2.26
CA VAL A 115 6.77 13.86 0.91
C VAL A 115 5.59 13.50 -0.01
N PRO A 116 5.02 14.44 -0.79
CA PRO A 116 3.91 14.15 -1.69
C PRO A 116 4.29 13.09 -2.74
N THR A 117 3.40 12.12 -2.96
CA THR A 117 3.63 11.00 -3.88
C THR A 117 3.80 11.42 -5.35
N VAL A 118 3.26 12.58 -5.73
CA VAL A 118 3.49 13.21 -7.04
C VAL A 118 4.97 13.52 -7.28
N VAL A 119 5.68 13.98 -6.25
CA VAL A 119 7.11 14.31 -6.34
C VAL A 119 7.91 13.05 -6.61
N TYR A 120 7.56 11.94 -5.95
CA TYR A 120 8.15 10.64 -6.21
C TYR A 120 7.85 10.15 -7.64
N GLY A 121 6.62 10.31 -8.13
CA GLY A 121 6.28 9.95 -9.52
C GLY A 121 7.13 10.71 -10.55
N PHE A 122 7.30 12.02 -10.36
CA PHE A 122 8.15 12.82 -11.23
C PHE A 122 9.63 12.42 -11.11
N PHE A 123 10.12 12.16 -9.90
CA PHE A 123 11.48 11.66 -9.66
C PHE A 123 11.72 10.31 -10.35
N ALA A 124 10.75 9.40 -10.33
CA ALA A 124 10.82 8.11 -11.02
C ALA A 124 10.98 8.29 -12.53
N LEU A 125 10.24 9.23 -13.12
CA LEU A 125 10.24 9.49 -14.56
C LEU A 125 11.50 10.22 -15.02
N VAL A 126 11.94 11.24 -14.29
CA VAL A 126 13.00 12.16 -14.76
C VAL A 126 14.40 11.75 -14.28
N VAL A 127 14.51 11.03 -13.17
CA VAL A 127 15.81 10.64 -12.59
C VAL A 127 16.02 9.14 -12.68
N VAL A 128 15.11 8.35 -12.11
CA VAL A 128 15.32 6.90 -11.99
C VAL A 128 15.24 6.19 -13.33
N THR A 129 14.27 6.53 -14.18
CA THR A 129 14.14 5.90 -15.50
C THR A 129 15.35 6.15 -16.40
N PRO A 130 15.82 7.40 -16.58
CA PRO A 130 17.04 7.64 -17.37
C PRO A 130 18.28 6.99 -16.78
N PHE A 131 18.39 6.91 -15.46
CA PHE A 131 19.47 6.18 -14.80
C PHE A 131 19.43 4.68 -15.13
N LEU A 132 18.26 4.03 -15.02
CA LEU A 132 18.12 2.61 -15.34
C LEU A 132 18.31 2.32 -16.83
N GLN A 133 17.94 3.24 -17.72
CA GLN A 133 18.17 3.12 -19.16
C GLN A 133 19.65 3.01 -19.53
N GLN A 134 20.57 3.50 -18.68
CA GLN A 134 22.01 3.32 -18.89
C GLN A 134 22.46 1.86 -18.73
N PHE A 135 21.72 1.06 -17.95
CA PHE A 135 22.04 -0.33 -17.64
C PHE A 135 21.10 -1.34 -18.31
N ILE A 136 19.89 -0.91 -18.68
CA ILE A 136 18.85 -1.75 -19.29
C ILE A 136 18.49 -1.16 -20.67
N PRO A 137 19.20 -1.57 -21.74
CA PRO A 137 18.87 -1.14 -23.09
C PRO A 137 17.43 -1.57 -23.45
N GLY A 138 16.66 -0.65 -24.02
CA GLY A 138 15.26 -0.90 -24.40
C GLY A 138 14.24 -0.65 -23.29
N LEU A 139 14.65 -0.21 -22.10
CA LEU A 139 13.73 0.22 -21.04
C LEU A 139 12.88 1.40 -21.52
N SER A 140 11.57 1.23 -21.50
CA SER A 140 10.62 2.27 -21.89
C SER A 140 10.71 3.50 -20.97
N GLY A 141 10.48 4.70 -21.53
CA GLY A 141 10.44 5.94 -20.76
C GLY A 141 9.37 5.94 -19.66
N PHE A 142 8.29 5.19 -19.86
CA PHE A 142 7.36 4.81 -18.81
C PHE A 142 7.42 3.31 -18.58
N ASN A 143 7.53 2.88 -17.33
CA ASN A 143 7.66 1.47 -17.01
C ASN A 143 7.29 1.20 -15.54
N SER A 144 6.92 -0.05 -15.26
CA SER A 144 6.57 -0.45 -13.88
C SER A 144 7.80 -0.64 -12.98
N LEU A 145 9.00 -0.87 -13.56
CA LEU A 145 10.23 -1.05 -12.80
C LEU A 145 10.61 0.20 -12.00
N SER A 146 10.78 1.34 -12.68
CA SER A 146 11.10 2.63 -12.08
C SER A 146 10.04 3.06 -11.08
N ALA A 147 8.75 2.95 -11.46
CA ALA A 147 7.62 3.29 -10.60
C ALA A 147 7.61 2.42 -9.33
N GLY A 148 7.82 1.11 -9.48
CA GLY A 148 7.91 0.14 -8.39
C GLY A 148 9.09 0.40 -7.46
N ILE A 149 10.29 0.67 -7.99
CA ILE A 149 11.49 0.96 -7.18
C ILE A 149 11.26 2.22 -6.33
N VAL A 150 10.77 3.30 -6.92
CA VAL A 150 10.53 4.55 -6.19
C VAL A 150 9.41 4.41 -5.17
N MET A 151 8.34 3.70 -5.52
CA MET A 151 7.30 3.32 -4.56
C MET A 151 7.89 2.49 -3.41
N GLY A 152 8.82 1.58 -3.69
CA GLY A 152 9.55 0.84 -2.67
C GLY A 152 10.32 1.76 -1.72
N ILE A 153 11.06 2.74 -2.25
CA ILE A 153 11.79 3.75 -1.46
C ILE A 153 10.83 4.52 -0.54
N MET A 154 9.68 4.93 -1.06
CA MET A 154 8.65 5.62 -0.28
C MET A 154 8.07 4.73 0.85
N ILE A 155 7.99 3.42 0.65
CA ILE A 155 7.44 2.47 1.63
C ILE A 155 8.47 2.06 2.70
N ILE A 156 9.78 2.24 2.46
CA ILE A 156 10.85 1.90 3.43
C ILE A 156 10.59 2.49 4.84
N PRO A 157 10.31 3.80 5.00
CA PRO A 157 10.07 4.39 6.33
C PRO A 157 8.85 3.83 7.04
N PHE A 158 7.82 3.44 6.27
CA PHE A 158 6.61 2.82 6.79
C PHE A 158 6.89 1.43 7.36
N VAL A 159 7.60 0.58 6.59
CA VAL A 159 7.98 -0.77 7.03
C VAL A 159 8.92 -0.70 8.23
N SER A 160 9.93 0.17 8.18
CA SER A 160 10.93 0.29 9.24
C SER A 160 10.32 0.78 10.55
N SER A 161 9.49 1.82 10.52
CA SER A 161 8.87 2.38 11.73
C SER A 161 7.90 1.40 12.40
N LEU A 162 7.01 0.77 11.62
CA LEU A 162 6.06 -0.20 12.17
C LEU A 162 6.74 -1.48 12.68
N SER A 163 7.74 -1.99 11.95
CA SER A 163 8.50 -3.16 12.38
C SER A 163 9.35 -2.86 13.62
N GLU A 164 9.91 -1.64 13.71
CA GLU A 164 10.63 -1.18 14.89
C GLU A 164 9.71 -1.14 16.12
N ASP A 165 8.50 -0.60 15.99
CA ASP A 165 7.54 -0.56 17.10
C ASP A 165 7.15 -1.97 17.57
N ALA A 166 7.01 -2.93 16.63
CA ALA A 166 6.79 -4.34 16.96
C ALA A 166 7.97 -4.96 17.72
N LEU A 167 9.21 -4.70 17.28
CA LEU A 167 10.42 -5.19 17.94
C LEU A 167 10.56 -4.59 19.34
N PHE A 168 10.30 -3.29 19.52
CA PHE A 168 10.39 -2.61 20.81
C PHE A 168 9.31 -3.05 21.80
N ALA A 169 8.17 -3.56 21.34
CA ALA A 169 7.12 -4.10 22.20
C ALA A 169 7.54 -5.39 22.91
N VAL A 170 8.57 -6.09 22.43
CA VAL A 170 9.09 -7.30 23.10
C VAL A 170 9.62 -6.92 24.49
N PRO A 171 9.27 -7.64 25.57
CA PRO A 171 9.76 -7.35 26.92
C PRO A 171 11.28 -7.36 27.03
N LYS A 172 11.85 -6.44 27.82
CA LYS A 172 13.30 -6.37 28.05
C LYS A 172 13.84 -7.62 28.75
N ALA A 173 13.05 -8.26 29.61
CA ALA A 173 13.43 -9.48 30.31
C ALA A 173 13.85 -10.61 29.35
N LEU A 174 13.21 -10.74 28.19
CA LEU A 174 13.59 -11.74 27.17
C LEU A 174 14.97 -11.45 26.57
N ARG A 175 15.31 -10.17 26.39
CA ARG A 175 16.63 -9.76 25.91
C ARG A 175 17.70 -10.01 26.96
N GLU A 176 17.44 -9.61 28.20
CA GLU A 176 18.35 -9.79 29.33
C GLU A 176 18.61 -11.27 29.63
N ALA A 177 17.57 -12.12 29.55
CA ALA A 177 17.71 -13.57 29.67
C ALA A 177 18.59 -14.17 28.56
N SER A 178 18.40 -13.72 27.31
CA SER A 178 19.25 -14.13 26.18
C SER A 178 20.72 -13.75 26.41
N TYR A 179 20.97 -12.50 26.84
CA TYR A 179 22.33 -12.06 27.18
C TYR A 179 22.92 -12.81 28.39
N GLY A 180 22.10 -13.15 29.39
CA GLY A 180 22.49 -13.96 30.54
C GLY A 180 22.92 -15.39 30.18
N MET A 181 22.41 -15.93 29.06
CA MET A 181 22.86 -17.21 28.49
C MET A 181 24.11 -17.08 27.61
N GLY A 182 24.75 -15.90 27.57
CA GLY A 182 25.95 -15.64 26.76
C GLY A 182 25.67 -15.40 25.27
N ALA A 183 24.41 -15.15 24.88
CA ALA A 183 24.08 -14.89 23.49
C ALA A 183 24.60 -13.53 23.02
N THR A 184 25.05 -13.46 21.76
CA THR A 184 25.44 -12.20 21.12
C THR A 184 24.22 -11.36 20.75
N ARG A 185 24.40 -10.04 20.51
CA ARG A 185 23.30 -9.17 20.02
C ARG A 185 22.64 -9.70 18.75
N LEU A 186 23.41 -10.31 17.84
CA LEU A 186 22.89 -10.93 16.63
C LEU A 186 22.01 -12.14 16.93
N GLN A 187 22.45 -13.00 17.86
CA GLN A 187 21.67 -14.16 18.29
C GLN A 187 20.38 -13.72 19.01
N THR A 188 20.46 -12.74 19.92
CA THR A 188 19.28 -12.19 20.61
C THR A 188 18.30 -11.58 19.59
N ALA A 189 18.78 -10.79 18.63
CA ALA A 189 17.95 -10.19 17.59
C ALA A 189 17.19 -11.26 16.77
N PHE A 190 17.90 -12.20 16.16
CA PHE A 190 17.31 -13.14 15.20
C PHE A 190 16.65 -14.37 15.83
N LYS A 191 17.09 -14.81 17.01
CA LYS A 191 16.56 -16.03 17.67
C LYS A 191 15.54 -15.74 18.76
N VAL A 192 15.48 -14.51 19.28
CA VAL A 192 14.57 -14.16 20.38
C VAL A 192 13.63 -13.03 19.96
N VAL A 193 14.16 -11.85 19.61
CA VAL A 193 13.35 -10.64 19.42
C VAL A 193 12.52 -10.71 18.14
N VAL A 194 13.13 -11.03 16.98
CA VAL A 194 12.41 -11.13 15.70
C VAL A 194 11.31 -12.22 15.74
N PRO A 195 11.57 -13.45 16.25
CA PRO A 195 10.51 -14.45 16.41
C PRO A 195 9.41 -14.01 17.36
N ALA A 196 9.75 -13.37 18.49
CA ALA A 196 8.76 -12.86 19.44
C ALA A 196 7.89 -11.74 18.84
N ALA A 197 8.48 -10.86 18.03
CA ALA A 197 7.81 -9.74 17.35
C ALA A 197 7.17 -10.14 15.99
N SER A 198 7.24 -11.41 15.59
CA SER A 198 6.86 -11.88 14.25
C SER A 198 5.46 -11.46 13.84
N SER A 199 4.51 -11.44 14.76
CA SER A 199 3.13 -11.02 14.50
C SER A 199 3.03 -9.54 14.11
N GLY A 200 3.76 -8.66 14.79
CA GLY A 200 3.80 -7.24 14.48
C GLY A 200 4.55 -6.97 13.17
N ILE A 201 5.64 -7.71 12.91
CA ILE A 201 6.37 -7.63 11.63
C ILE A 201 5.47 -8.08 10.47
N ILE A 202 4.76 -9.20 10.59
CA ILE A 202 3.82 -9.68 9.57
C ILE A 202 2.71 -8.64 9.32
N VAL A 203 2.17 -8.03 10.37
CA VAL A 203 1.17 -6.95 10.23
C VAL A 203 1.77 -5.75 9.50
N SER A 204 2.99 -5.32 9.83
CA SER A 204 3.70 -4.25 9.11
C SER A 204 3.84 -4.57 7.62
N ILE A 205 4.22 -5.81 7.28
CA ILE A 205 4.35 -6.27 5.89
C ILE A 205 3.02 -6.20 5.14
N ILE A 206 1.94 -6.73 5.71
CA ILE A 206 0.63 -6.74 5.03
C ILE A 206 0.11 -5.31 4.85
N LEU A 207 0.29 -4.43 5.84
CA LEU A 207 -0.07 -3.02 5.72
C LEU A 207 0.75 -2.31 4.63
N ALA A 208 2.04 -2.65 4.48
CA ALA A 208 2.89 -2.10 3.43
C ALA A 208 2.43 -2.55 2.03
N ILE A 209 2.05 -3.82 1.89
CA ILE A 209 1.44 -4.35 0.65
C ILE A 209 0.12 -3.63 0.35
N SER A 210 -0.76 -3.47 1.36
CA SER A 210 -2.01 -2.74 1.18
C SER A 210 -1.79 -1.28 0.78
N ARG A 211 -0.72 -0.64 1.28
CA ARG A 211 -0.34 0.72 0.91
C ARG A 211 0.17 0.80 -0.53
N ALA A 212 0.99 -0.15 -0.96
CA ALA A 212 1.50 -0.23 -2.33
C ALA A 212 0.39 -0.45 -3.37
N ILE A 213 -0.56 -1.35 -3.08
CA ILE A 213 -1.71 -1.61 -3.95
C ILE A 213 -2.57 -0.36 -4.15
N GLY A 214 -2.70 0.45 -3.10
CA GLY A 214 -3.42 1.72 -3.11
C GLY A 214 -2.56 2.93 -3.49
N GLU A 215 -1.34 2.74 -4.00
CA GLU A 215 -0.53 3.86 -4.50
C GLU A 215 -1.12 4.38 -5.79
N THR A 216 -1.24 5.71 -5.90
CA THR A 216 -1.99 6.36 -6.98
C THR A 216 -1.11 7.24 -7.85
N MET A 217 -0.32 8.13 -7.27
CA MET A 217 0.32 9.19 -8.07
C MET A 217 1.65 8.75 -8.66
N ILE A 218 2.43 7.92 -7.96
CA ILE A 218 3.69 7.40 -8.52
C ILE A 218 3.39 6.64 -9.81
N VAL A 219 2.42 5.72 -9.75
CA VAL A 219 2.04 4.87 -10.86
C VAL A 219 1.27 5.63 -11.96
N ALA A 220 0.42 6.60 -11.61
CA ALA A 220 -0.27 7.43 -12.61
C ALA A 220 0.70 8.26 -13.46
N ILE A 221 1.84 8.68 -12.90
CA ILE A 221 2.82 9.54 -13.58
C ILE A 221 3.90 8.72 -14.30
N ALA A 222 4.39 7.64 -13.68
CA ALA A 222 5.60 6.94 -14.15
C ALA A 222 5.34 5.57 -14.80
N ALA A 223 4.20 4.92 -14.56
CA ALA A 223 3.95 3.56 -15.07
C ALA A 223 3.51 3.52 -16.54
N GLY A 224 2.90 4.61 -17.04
CA GLY A 224 2.67 4.81 -18.48
C GLY A 224 1.23 4.65 -18.99
N GLN A 225 0.26 4.36 -18.12
CA GLN A 225 -1.19 4.36 -18.42
C GLN A 225 -1.55 3.52 -19.66
N GLN A 226 -0.87 2.39 -19.86
CA GLN A 226 -1.17 1.45 -20.93
C GLN A 226 -1.58 0.10 -20.34
N PRO A 227 -2.86 -0.29 -20.44
CA PRO A 227 -3.34 -1.53 -19.87
C PRO A 227 -2.87 -2.71 -20.72
N ARG A 228 -1.74 -3.30 -20.34
CA ARG A 228 -1.15 -4.48 -20.98
C ARG A 228 -1.13 -5.64 -20.01
N LEU A 229 -1.58 -6.81 -20.45
CA LEU A 229 -1.40 -8.04 -19.68
C LEU A 229 0.05 -8.53 -19.86
N THR A 230 0.93 -8.12 -18.95
CA THR A 230 2.36 -8.43 -19.02
C THR A 230 2.97 -8.57 -17.63
N LEU A 231 4.00 -9.40 -17.53
CA LEU A 231 4.85 -9.52 -16.34
C LEU A 231 6.23 -8.86 -16.54
N ASP A 232 6.48 -8.31 -17.73
CA ASP A 232 7.70 -7.59 -18.03
C ASP A 232 7.68 -6.21 -17.34
N PRO A 233 8.60 -5.93 -16.42
CA PRO A 233 8.61 -4.67 -15.69
C PRO A 233 9.16 -3.49 -16.52
N THR A 234 9.77 -3.77 -17.67
CA THR A 234 10.45 -2.76 -18.50
C THR A 234 9.52 -2.02 -19.46
N VAL A 235 8.28 -2.48 -19.58
CA VAL A 235 7.25 -1.89 -20.45
C VAL A 235 6.24 -1.06 -19.66
N PRO A 236 5.52 -0.14 -20.34
CA PRO A 236 4.42 0.59 -19.73
C PRO A 236 3.31 -0.36 -19.24
N VAL A 237 2.75 -0.04 -18.08
CA VAL A 237 1.56 -0.70 -17.54
C VAL A 237 0.56 0.33 -17.05
N GLU A 238 -0.66 -0.12 -16.77
CA GLU A 238 -1.67 0.68 -16.10
C GLU A 238 -2.13 -0.07 -14.84
N THR A 239 -2.12 0.62 -13.71
CA THR A 239 -2.64 0.10 -12.43
C THR A 239 -4.09 0.50 -12.23
N ILE A 240 -4.83 -0.21 -11.39
CA ILE A 240 -6.23 0.11 -11.07
C ILE A 240 -6.40 1.58 -10.61
N THR A 241 -5.52 2.07 -9.73
CA THR A 241 -5.54 3.45 -9.23
C THR A 241 -5.21 4.48 -10.30
N ALA A 242 -4.20 4.22 -11.14
CA ALA A 242 -3.87 5.07 -12.29
C ALA A 242 -5.05 5.20 -13.27
N TYR A 243 -5.75 4.09 -13.56
CA TYR A 243 -6.95 4.11 -14.40
C TYR A 243 -8.06 4.96 -13.78
N ILE A 244 -8.33 4.80 -12.47
CA ILE A 244 -9.32 5.62 -11.75
C ILE A 244 -8.99 7.11 -11.90
N VAL A 245 -7.71 7.51 -11.75
CA VAL A 245 -7.27 8.89 -11.95
C VAL A 245 -7.51 9.34 -13.39
N GLN A 246 -7.12 8.53 -14.37
CA GLN A 246 -7.25 8.86 -15.80
C GLN A 246 -8.70 9.20 -16.16
N VAL A 247 -9.67 8.37 -15.78
CA VAL A 247 -11.08 8.61 -16.12
C VAL A 247 -11.69 9.74 -15.27
N SER A 248 -11.18 9.96 -14.05
CA SER A 248 -11.62 11.05 -13.17
C SER A 248 -11.25 12.45 -13.67
N LEU A 249 -10.45 12.58 -14.73
CA LEU A 249 -10.12 13.86 -15.36
C LEU A 249 -11.31 14.50 -16.11
N GLY A 250 -12.42 13.77 -16.31
CA GLY A 250 -13.67 14.31 -16.84
C GLY A 250 -13.88 14.11 -18.34
N ASP A 251 -13.02 13.33 -19.01
CA ASP A 251 -13.12 13.05 -20.45
C ASP A 251 -14.28 12.11 -20.82
N VAL A 252 -14.90 11.46 -19.81
CA VAL A 252 -15.97 10.48 -20.00
C VAL A 252 -17.32 11.04 -19.51
N PRO A 253 -18.39 10.97 -20.33
CA PRO A 253 -19.71 11.45 -19.94
C PRO A 253 -20.27 10.72 -18.72
N HIS A 254 -20.82 11.48 -17.77
CA HIS A 254 -21.46 10.92 -16.59
C HIS A 254 -22.64 10.01 -16.96
N GLY A 255 -22.76 8.87 -16.28
CA GLY A 255 -23.83 7.88 -16.49
C GLY A 255 -23.62 6.95 -17.70
N SER A 256 -22.56 7.15 -18.48
CA SER A 256 -22.14 6.19 -19.52
C SER A 256 -21.59 4.90 -18.93
N LEU A 257 -21.55 3.83 -19.73
CA LEU A 257 -20.97 2.56 -19.30
C LEU A 257 -19.47 2.71 -18.99
N GLU A 258 -18.76 3.56 -19.74
CA GLU A 258 -17.37 3.93 -19.55
C GLU A 258 -17.13 4.70 -18.25
N TYR A 259 -18.13 5.44 -17.75
CA TYR A 259 -18.03 6.09 -16.45
C TYR A 259 -18.17 5.07 -15.32
N LYS A 260 -19.07 4.09 -15.50
CA LYS A 260 -19.33 3.03 -14.50
C LYS A 260 -18.12 2.10 -14.28
N THR A 261 -17.20 1.99 -15.24
CA THR A 261 -15.98 1.17 -15.08
C THR A 261 -15.07 1.64 -13.95
N ILE A 262 -15.09 2.93 -13.59
CA ILE A 262 -14.35 3.45 -12.43
C ILE A 262 -14.83 2.76 -11.15
N PHE A 263 -16.13 2.55 -11.00
CA PHE A 263 -16.72 1.91 -9.82
C PHE A 263 -16.46 0.40 -9.81
N ALA A 264 -16.44 -0.25 -10.98
CA ALA A 264 -16.03 -1.65 -11.11
C ALA A 264 -14.55 -1.87 -10.75
N ALA A 265 -13.68 -0.96 -11.20
CA ALA A 265 -12.26 -0.92 -10.81
C ALA A 265 -12.11 -0.63 -9.30
N GLY A 266 -12.87 0.33 -8.80
CA GLY A 266 -12.87 0.76 -7.40
C GLY A 266 -13.35 -0.33 -6.44
N ILE A 267 -14.44 -1.05 -6.74
CA ILE A 267 -14.92 -2.16 -5.90
C ILE A 267 -13.93 -3.32 -5.90
N THR A 268 -13.23 -3.56 -7.02
CA THR A 268 -12.16 -4.56 -7.10
C THR A 268 -11.00 -4.18 -6.18
N LEU A 269 -10.51 -2.94 -6.27
CA LEU A 269 -9.47 -2.44 -5.37
C LEU A 269 -9.88 -2.48 -3.90
N PHE A 270 -11.13 -2.07 -3.60
CA PHE A 270 -11.69 -2.13 -2.27
C PHE A 270 -11.74 -3.58 -1.74
N ALA A 271 -12.21 -4.53 -2.54
CA ALA A 271 -12.26 -5.94 -2.14
C ALA A 271 -10.85 -6.48 -1.83
N PHE A 272 -9.87 -6.21 -2.68
CA PHE A 272 -8.48 -6.62 -2.46
C PHE A 272 -7.89 -6.03 -1.17
N THR A 273 -8.01 -4.71 -0.99
CA THR A 273 -7.47 -4.02 0.20
C THR A 273 -8.22 -4.42 1.47
N PHE A 274 -9.53 -4.60 1.41
CA PHE A 274 -10.35 -5.08 2.53
C PHE A 274 -9.96 -6.50 2.95
N LEU A 275 -9.72 -7.41 2.01
CA LEU A 275 -9.26 -8.77 2.29
C LEU A 275 -7.91 -8.77 3.01
N LEU A 276 -6.94 -8.01 2.50
CA LEU A 276 -5.61 -7.89 3.12
C LEU A 276 -5.69 -7.29 4.53
N ASN A 277 -6.46 -6.21 4.70
CA ASN A 277 -6.63 -5.57 6.01
C ASN A 277 -7.36 -6.47 7.01
N THR A 278 -8.36 -7.23 6.56
CA THR A 278 -9.05 -8.23 7.38
C THR A 278 -8.08 -9.35 7.81
N LEU A 279 -7.20 -9.80 6.92
CA LEU A 279 -6.18 -10.79 7.22
C LEU A 279 -5.19 -10.27 8.28
N SER A 280 -4.71 -9.03 8.12
CA SER A 280 -3.88 -8.34 9.13
C SER A 280 -4.53 -8.32 10.51
N PHE A 281 -5.82 -7.97 10.57
CA PHE A 281 -6.55 -7.90 11.82
C PHE A 281 -6.66 -9.27 12.50
N ARG A 282 -6.99 -10.32 11.73
CA ARG A 282 -7.09 -11.70 12.24
C ARG A 282 -5.76 -12.21 12.76
N ILE A 283 -4.66 -11.96 12.04
CA ILE A 283 -3.31 -12.32 12.47
C ILE A 283 -2.98 -11.60 13.78
N ARG A 284 -3.19 -10.28 13.85
CA ARG A 284 -2.93 -9.50 15.06
C ARG A 284 -3.67 -10.06 16.28
N LYS A 285 -4.95 -10.42 16.12
CA LYS A 285 -5.77 -10.98 17.21
C LYS A 285 -5.21 -12.31 17.73
N LYS A 286 -4.87 -13.23 16.83
CA LYS A 286 -4.37 -14.57 17.19
C LYS A 286 -3.08 -14.55 18.01
N PHE A 287 -2.21 -13.56 17.80
CA PHE A 287 -0.92 -13.48 18.50
C PHE A 287 -0.95 -12.67 19.79
N ARG A 288 -1.95 -11.80 20.00
CA ARG A 288 -2.12 -11.08 21.28
C ARG A 288 -2.48 -12.03 22.42
N GLU A 289 -3.20 -13.11 22.12
CA GLU A 289 -3.65 -14.10 23.10
C GLU A 289 -2.53 -15.02 23.65
N LYS A 290 -1.27 -14.88 23.20
CA LYS A 290 -0.18 -15.82 23.53
C LYS A 290 0.91 -15.25 24.46
N TYR A 291 0.83 -13.97 24.82
CA TYR A 291 1.85 -13.27 25.64
C TYR A 291 1.28 -12.51 26.85
N ASP A 292 -0.04 -12.61 27.06
CA ASP A 292 -0.69 -12.33 28.35
C ASP A 292 -0.78 -13.64 29.14
#